data_AF-A0AAU5QUY8-F1
#
_entry.id   AF-A0AAU5QUY8-F1
#
_cell.length_a   1.000
_cell.length_b   1.000
_cell.length_c   1.000
_cell.angle_alpha   90.00
_cell.angle_beta   90.00
_cell.angle_gamma   90.00
#
_symmetry.space_group_name_H-M   'P 1'
#
loop_
_entity.id
_entity.type
_entity.pdbx_description
1 polymer ?
#
loop_
_entity_poly.entity_id
_entity_poly.type
_entity_poly.pdbx_seq_one_letter_code
_entity_poly.pdbx_strand_id
1 'polypeptide(L)'
;MSKPSARTRLADAAFALFDEGGYDRTTVDDIAERAGLGRTTFFRHYRSKEDVIFPDHDRLLDLIRDRLATSSHSTALVAVSDAVRLVLLHYLDEGDLARRRYMLTSKVATLRDREIASVARYQRLFREFIADWMGDSAQSASLRAELMSAAVVAAHNHVLRRWLRGETTDPVGEVDEAMREVLALFPAADSQTTGAGTTVVAFRTGQDIDALLPSLRRLVEGGTED
;
A
#
# COMPACT_ATOMS: atom_id res chain seq x y z
N MET A 1 2.10 18.59 24.78
CA MET A 1 2.55 17.67 23.71
C MET A 1 3.48 16.63 24.34
N SER A 2 3.24 15.33 24.09
CA SER A 2 4.12 14.26 24.58
C SER A 2 5.48 14.35 23.89
N LYS A 3 6.58 14.00 24.57
CA LYS A 3 7.91 13.96 23.93
C LYS A 3 7.91 12.92 22.80
N PRO A 4 8.49 13.21 21.62
CA PRO A 4 8.60 12.25 20.54
C PRO A 4 9.36 11.00 21.00
N SER A 5 8.94 9.84 20.50
CA SER A 5 9.54 8.56 20.87
C SER A 5 11.03 8.51 20.52
N ALA A 6 11.82 7.69 21.22
CA ALA A 6 13.23 7.52 20.88
C ALA A 6 13.44 7.10 19.41
N ARG A 7 12.53 6.25 18.88
CA ARG A 7 12.53 5.84 17.47
C ARG A 7 12.35 7.05 16.54
N THR A 8 11.36 7.89 16.81
CA THR A 8 11.08 9.11 16.04
C THR A 8 12.27 10.07 16.06
N ARG A 9 12.87 10.33 17.23
CA ARG A 9 14.02 11.24 17.34
C ARG A 9 15.24 10.74 16.56
N LEU A 10 15.48 9.43 16.53
CA LEU A 10 16.56 8.84 15.74
C LEU A 10 16.31 8.99 14.24
N ALA A 11 15.06 8.80 13.79
CA ALA A 11 14.70 9.01 12.39
C ALA A 11 14.87 10.49 11.99
N ASP A 12 14.35 11.43 12.78
CA ASP A 12 14.47 12.86 12.52
C ASP A 12 15.94 13.31 12.43
N ALA A 13 16.77 12.84 13.38
CA ALA A 13 18.21 13.10 13.38
C ALA A 13 18.91 12.53 12.14
N ALA A 14 18.56 11.31 11.73
CA ALA A 14 19.13 10.69 10.54
C ALA A 14 18.79 11.46 9.27
N PHE A 15 17.52 11.79 9.05
CA PHE A 15 17.11 12.55 7.87
C PHE A 15 17.73 13.95 7.84
N ALA A 16 17.86 14.63 8.98
CA ALA A 16 18.56 15.91 9.06
C ALA A 16 20.04 15.78 8.64
N LEU A 17 20.75 14.78 9.17
CA LEU A 17 22.15 14.55 8.81
C LEU A 17 22.32 14.12 7.35
N PHE A 18 21.38 13.34 6.80
CA PHE A 18 21.39 12.99 5.38
C PHE A 18 21.21 14.21 4.48
N ASP A 19 20.36 15.16 4.87
CA ASP A 19 20.16 16.42 4.16
C ASP A 19 21.38 17.35 4.28
N GLU A 20 22.01 17.42 5.46
CA GLU A 20 23.16 18.29 5.77
C GLU A 20 24.48 17.78 5.16
N GLY A 21 24.77 16.49 5.33
CA GLY A 21 26.09 15.90 5.06
C GLY A 21 26.09 14.78 4.01
N GLY A 22 24.92 14.34 3.57
CA GLY A 22 24.75 13.20 2.67
C GLY A 22 24.69 11.85 3.40
N TYR A 23 24.00 10.89 2.77
CA TYR A 23 23.78 9.56 3.32
C TYR A 23 25.09 8.81 3.64
N ASP A 24 26.03 8.77 2.69
CA ASP A 24 27.25 7.95 2.82
C ASP A 24 28.19 8.44 3.92
N ARG A 25 28.23 9.76 4.17
CA ARG A 25 29.09 10.39 5.16
C ARG A 25 28.53 10.32 6.59
N THR A 26 27.25 10.00 6.73
CA THR A 26 26.57 9.95 8.04
C THR A 26 26.75 8.56 8.67
N THR A 27 27.19 8.50 9.92
CA THR A 27 27.34 7.27 10.70
C THR A 27 26.22 7.06 11.71
N VAL A 28 26.10 5.84 12.25
CA VAL A 28 25.14 5.54 13.34
C VAL A 28 25.46 6.34 14.60
N ASP A 29 26.74 6.64 14.85
CA ASP A 29 27.16 7.40 16.03
C ASP A 29 26.74 8.87 15.90
N ASP A 30 26.91 9.47 14.72
CA ASP A 30 26.44 10.84 14.43
C ASP A 30 24.93 10.95 14.67
N ILE A 31 24.16 9.96 14.19
CA ILE A 31 22.70 9.92 14.35
C ILE A 31 22.32 9.83 15.84
N ALA A 32 22.96 8.91 16.57
CA ALA A 32 22.67 8.71 17.99
C ALA A 32 23.00 9.98 18.80
N GLU A 33 24.17 10.58 18.57
CA GLU A 33 24.61 11.81 19.21
C GLU A 33 23.64 12.96 18.92
N ARG A 34 23.29 13.18 17.65
CA ARG A 34 22.33 14.22 17.23
C ARG A 34 20.95 14.03 17.84
N ALA A 35 20.50 12.79 18.05
CA ALA A 35 19.23 12.46 18.71
C ALA A 35 19.28 12.53 20.24
N GLY A 36 20.44 12.84 20.83
CA GLY A 36 20.68 12.82 22.27
C GLY A 36 20.49 11.42 22.87
N LEU A 37 20.94 10.39 22.15
CA LEU A 37 20.81 8.97 22.50
C LEU A 37 22.15 8.25 22.36
N GLY A 38 22.29 7.11 23.04
CA GLY A 38 23.46 6.25 22.86
C GLY A 38 23.31 5.29 21.67
N ARG A 39 24.44 4.86 21.11
CA ARG A 39 24.54 3.83 20.07
C ARG A 39 23.74 2.56 20.40
N THR A 40 23.79 2.08 21.64
CA THR A 40 22.99 0.93 22.09
C THR A 40 21.48 1.17 21.98
N THR A 41 21.02 2.39 22.18
CA THR A 41 19.60 2.74 21.99
C THR A 41 19.24 2.78 20.51
N PHE A 42 20.13 3.23 19.62
CA PHE A 42 19.93 3.10 18.18
C PHE A 42 19.68 1.64 17.79
N PHE A 43 20.58 0.74 18.18
CA PHE A 43 20.48 -0.67 17.81
C PHE A 43 19.30 -1.43 18.44
N ARG A 44 18.70 -0.87 19.50
CA ARG A 44 17.43 -1.38 20.03
C ARG A 44 16.25 -1.14 19.08
N HIS A 45 16.31 -0.10 18.26
CA HIS A 45 15.22 0.30 17.35
C HIS A 45 15.48 -0.07 15.89
N TYR A 46 16.75 -0.08 15.47
CA TYR A 46 17.17 -0.25 14.07
C TYR A 46 18.39 -1.15 14.00
N ARG A 47 18.42 -2.14 13.07
CA ARG A 47 19.58 -3.05 12.95
C ARG A 47 20.71 -2.43 12.14
N SER A 48 20.40 -1.41 11.33
CA SER A 48 21.34 -0.72 10.44
C SER A 48 20.94 0.74 10.21
N LYS A 49 21.82 1.53 9.56
CA LYS A 49 21.52 2.91 9.14
C LYS A 49 20.41 2.94 8.10
N GLU A 50 20.41 1.95 7.20
CA GLU A 50 19.42 1.73 6.16
C GLU A 50 18.02 1.52 6.77
N ASP A 51 17.92 0.76 7.87
CA ASP A 51 16.66 0.49 8.56
C ASP A 51 15.97 1.75 9.09
N VAL A 52 16.69 2.86 9.26
CA VAL A 52 16.10 4.13 9.70
C VAL A 52 15.23 4.75 8.61
N ILE A 53 15.58 4.51 7.35
CA ILE A 53 14.92 5.09 6.19
C ILE A 53 13.64 4.32 5.88
N PHE A 54 13.67 3.00 6.02
CA PHE A 54 12.53 2.15 5.70
C PHE A 54 11.62 1.97 6.91
N PRO A 55 10.31 2.19 6.77
CA PRO A 55 9.35 1.93 7.84
C PRO A 55 9.33 0.44 8.20
N ASP A 56 8.55 0.12 9.23
CA ASP A 56 8.24 -1.25 9.62
C ASP A 56 7.33 -1.91 8.55
N HIS A 57 7.91 -2.18 7.38
CA HIS A 57 7.25 -2.83 6.26
C HIS A 57 6.76 -4.23 6.64
N ASP A 58 7.40 -4.87 7.63
CA ASP A 58 6.96 -6.16 8.15
C ASP A 58 5.58 -6.03 8.79
N ARG A 59 5.40 -5.03 9.67
CA ARG A 59 4.08 -4.72 10.23
C ARG A 59 3.03 -4.37 9.17
N LEU A 60 3.40 -3.60 8.14
CA LEU A 60 2.46 -3.28 7.06
C LEU A 60 2.09 -4.53 6.24
N LEU A 61 3.05 -5.42 5.96
CA LEU A 61 2.77 -6.70 5.31
C LEU A 61 1.83 -7.57 6.14
N ASP A 62 1.98 -7.58 7.47
CA ASP A 62 1.07 -8.30 8.37
C ASP A 62 -0.35 -7.72 8.31
N LEU A 63 -0.50 -6.39 8.33
CA LEU A 63 -1.81 -5.74 8.15
C LEU A 63 -2.47 -6.08 6.82
N ILE A 64 -1.69 -6.20 5.75
CA ILE A 64 -2.20 -6.64 4.44
C ILE A 64 -2.62 -8.10 4.51
N ARG A 65 -1.79 -8.99 5.10
CA ARG A 65 -2.15 -10.40 5.29
C ARG A 65 -3.47 -10.53 6.04
N ASP A 66 -3.62 -9.82 7.15
CA ASP A 66 -4.85 -9.82 7.95
C ASP A 66 -6.05 -9.34 7.13
N ARG A 67 -5.90 -8.24 6.38
CA ARG A 67 -6.98 -7.74 5.51
C ARG A 67 -7.37 -8.78 4.46
N LEU A 68 -6.41 -9.41 3.82
CA LEU A 68 -6.66 -10.43 2.78
C LEU A 68 -7.31 -11.69 3.37
N ALA A 69 -6.87 -12.13 4.54
CA ALA A 69 -7.39 -13.33 5.23
C ALA A 69 -8.85 -13.21 5.66
N THR A 70 -9.38 -11.99 5.83
CA THR A 70 -10.81 -11.77 6.15
C THR A 70 -11.75 -11.91 4.95
N SER A 71 -11.21 -12.13 3.75
CA SER A 71 -12.03 -12.19 2.53
C SER A 71 -12.60 -13.59 2.28
N SER A 72 -13.81 -13.62 1.73
CA SER A 72 -14.36 -14.79 1.03
C SER A 72 -13.96 -14.77 -0.45
N HIS A 73 -14.17 -15.89 -1.15
CA HIS A 73 -13.94 -15.99 -2.60
C HIS A 73 -14.64 -14.87 -3.41
N SER A 74 -15.88 -14.52 -3.05
CA SER A 74 -16.65 -13.44 -3.72
C SER A 74 -16.12 -12.03 -3.45
N THR A 75 -15.30 -11.86 -2.42
CA THR A 75 -14.80 -10.55 -1.94
C THR A 75 -13.29 -10.38 -2.09
N ALA A 76 -12.60 -11.35 -2.67
CA ALA A 76 -11.13 -11.36 -2.74
C ALA A 76 -10.57 -10.13 -3.48
N LEU A 77 -11.17 -9.75 -4.60
CA LEU A 77 -10.75 -8.58 -5.38
C LEU A 77 -11.00 -7.25 -4.65
N VAL A 78 -12.07 -7.18 -3.85
CA VAL A 78 -12.33 -6.06 -2.94
C VAL A 78 -11.24 -6.00 -1.86
N ALA A 79 -10.85 -7.15 -1.30
CA ALA A 79 -9.79 -7.21 -0.31
C ALA A 79 -8.41 -6.80 -0.86
N VAL A 80 -8.10 -7.13 -2.11
CA VAL A 80 -6.90 -6.64 -2.81
C VAL A 80 -6.95 -5.12 -2.94
N SER A 81 -8.08 -4.55 -3.38
CA SER A 81 -8.24 -3.10 -3.52
C SER A 81 -8.09 -2.37 -2.18
N ASP A 82 -8.68 -2.90 -1.11
CA ASP A 82 -8.53 -2.36 0.24
C ASP A 82 -7.10 -2.47 0.75
N ALA A 83 -6.42 -3.59 0.50
CA ALA A 83 -5.03 -3.77 0.88
C ALA A 83 -4.10 -2.78 0.15
N VAL A 84 -4.32 -2.52 -1.13
CA VAL A 84 -3.60 -1.48 -1.88
C VAL A 84 -3.84 -0.10 -1.28
N ARG A 85 -5.09 0.19 -0.89
CA ARG A 85 -5.43 1.44 -0.19
C ARG A 85 -4.72 1.56 1.15
N LEU A 86 -4.62 0.48 1.93
CA LEU A 86 -3.88 0.47 3.20
C LEU A 86 -2.41 0.83 3.00
N VAL A 87 -1.77 0.30 1.95
CA VAL A 87 -0.39 0.68 1.60
C VAL A 87 -0.31 2.16 1.28
N LEU A 88 -1.20 2.67 0.43
CA LEU A 88 -1.18 4.09 0.06
C LEU A 88 -1.37 4.99 1.28
N LEU A 89 -2.38 4.72 2.10
CA LEU A 89 -2.69 5.50 3.30
C LEU A 89 -1.52 5.52 4.28
N HIS A 90 -0.73 4.45 4.38
CA HIS A 90 0.48 4.44 5.18
C HIS A 90 1.51 5.48 4.69
N TYR A 91 1.75 5.57 3.38
CA TYR A 91 2.66 6.58 2.84
C TYR A 91 2.09 8.01 2.99
N LEU A 92 0.77 8.17 2.88
CA LEU A 92 0.12 9.47 3.09
C LEU A 92 0.24 9.95 4.54
N ASP A 93 0.06 9.05 5.51
CA ASP A 93 0.21 9.33 6.94
C ASP A 93 1.65 9.73 7.30
N GLU A 94 2.64 9.11 6.65
CA GLU A 94 4.05 9.49 6.80
C GLU A 94 4.39 10.86 6.20
N GLY A 95 3.63 11.33 5.22
CA GLY A 95 3.77 12.67 4.63
C GLY A 95 5.19 12.97 4.13
N ASP A 96 5.83 13.98 4.72
CA ASP A 96 7.16 14.45 4.34
C ASP A 96 8.25 13.38 4.50
N LEU A 97 8.09 12.46 5.45
CA LEU A 97 9.04 11.37 5.64
C LEU A 97 9.08 10.46 4.40
N ALA A 98 7.92 10.12 3.85
CA ALA A 98 7.81 9.34 2.63
C ALA A 98 8.45 10.07 1.43
N ARG A 99 8.28 11.39 1.33
CA ARG A 99 8.93 12.22 0.29
C ARG A 99 10.45 12.23 0.43
N ARG A 100 10.97 12.43 1.64
CA ARG A 100 12.42 12.38 1.92
C ARG A 100 13.01 11.01 1.58
N ARG A 101 12.33 9.92 1.97
CA ARG A 101 12.71 8.55 1.59
C ARG A 101 12.77 8.37 0.07
N TYR A 102 11.74 8.83 -0.65
CA TYR A 102 11.71 8.77 -2.12
C TYR A 102 12.88 9.55 -2.76
N MET A 103 13.22 10.73 -2.23
CA MET A 103 14.37 11.49 -2.70
C MET A 103 15.69 10.76 -2.46
N LEU A 104 15.87 10.09 -1.32
CA LEU A 104 17.07 9.31 -1.03
C LEU A 104 17.20 8.08 -1.93
N THR A 105 16.13 7.29 -2.09
CA THR A 105 16.15 6.09 -2.96
C THR A 105 16.36 6.44 -4.43
N SER A 106 16.00 7.65 -4.88
CA SER A 106 16.31 8.11 -6.23
C SER A 106 17.81 8.39 -6.46
N LYS A 107 18.56 8.73 -5.42
CA LYS A 107 19.98 9.14 -5.50
C LYS A 107 20.96 8.05 -5.07
N VAL A 108 20.60 7.24 -4.09
CA VAL A 108 21.49 6.25 -3.46
C VAL A 108 21.15 4.85 -3.94
N ALA A 109 22.09 4.19 -4.62
CA ALA A 109 21.86 2.89 -5.27
C ALA A 109 21.49 1.78 -4.27
N THR A 110 22.19 1.66 -3.15
CA THR A 110 21.92 0.63 -2.14
C THR A 110 20.53 0.76 -1.52
N LEU A 111 20.04 1.99 -1.32
CA LEU A 111 18.67 2.24 -0.87
C LEU A 111 17.64 1.91 -1.95
N ARG A 112 17.96 2.21 -3.22
CA ARG A 112 17.10 1.84 -4.35
C ARG A 112 16.94 0.32 -4.48
N ASP A 113 18.03 -0.44 -4.35
CA ASP A 113 17.99 -1.89 -4.42
C ASP A 113 17.14 -2.49 -3.28
N ARG A 114 17.24 -1.90 -2.10
CA ARG A 114 16.42 -2.27 -0.95
C ARG A 114 14.94 -1.94 -1.14
N GLU A 115 14.62 -0.80 -1.74
CA GLU A 115 13.23 -0.45 -2.09
C GLU A 115 12.66 -1.44 -3.12
N ILE A 116 13.45 -1.81 -4.14
CA ILE A 116 13.05 -2.84 -5.12
C ILE A 116 12.76 -4.18 -4.42
N ALA A 117 13.62 -4.59 -3.49
CA ALA A 117 13.40 -5.79 -2.70
C ALA A 117 12.12 -5.69 -1.84
N SER A 118 11.82 -4.51 -1.27
CA SER A 118 10.59 -4.27 -0.51
C SER A 118 9.35 -4.41 -1.41
N VAL A 119 9.32 -3.75 -2.57
CA VAL A 119 8.23 -3.86 -3.56
C VAL A 119 8.01 -5.31 -4.00
N ALA A 120 9.09 -6.07 -4.21
CA ALA A 120 8.98 -7.48 -4.57
C ALA A 120 8.32 -8.35 -3.48
N ARG A 121 8.43 -7.97 -2.19
CA ARG A 121 7.73 -8.65 -1.08
C ARG A 121 6.23 -8.39 -1.12
N TYR A 122 5.80 -7.16 -1.41
CA TYR A 122 4.39 -6.83 -1.59
C TYR A 122 3.78 -7.57 -2.78
N GLN A 123 4.47 -7.55 -3.93
CA GLN A 123 3.99 -8.28 -5.12
C GLN A 123 3.82 -9.77 -4.84
N ARG A 124 4.82 -10.39 -4.16
CA ARG A 124 4.75 -11.80 -3.76
C ARG A 124 3.53 -12.09 -2.89
N LEU A 125 3.23 -11.24 -1.91
CA LEU A 125 2.08 -11.40 -1.03
C LEU A 125 0.75 -11.35 -1.82
N PHE A 126 0.58 -10.36 -2.70
CA PHE A 126 -0.61 -10.29 -3.56
C PHE A 126 -0.71 -11.48 -4.49
N ARG A 127 0.41 -11.90 -5.09
CA ARG A 127 0.44 -13.06 -5.98
C ARG A 127 0.02 -14.34 -5.27
N GLU A 128 0.59 -14.61 -4.10
CA GLU A 128 0.27 -15.80 -3.30
C GLU A 128 -1.23 -15.84 -2.96
N PHE A 129 -1.79 -14.70 -2.53
CA PHE A 129 -3.22 -14.58 -2.27
C PHE A 129 -4.09 -14.78 -3.53
N ILE A 130 -3.74 -14.16 -4.64
CA ILE A 130 -4.50 -14.26 -5.90
C ILE A 130 -4.43 -15.69 -6.47
N ALA A 131 -3.27 -16.34 -6.37
CA ALA A 131 -3.10 -17.73 -6.80
C ALA A 131 -3.97 -18.70 -5.99
N ASP A 132 -4.01 -18.53 -4.67
CA ASP A 132 -4.87 -19.31 -3.78
C ASP A 132 -6.37 -19.05 -4.09
N TRP A 133 -6.75 -17.79 -4.26
CA TRP A 133 -8.12 -17.39 -4.60
C TRP A 133 -8.62 -18.01 -5.92
N MET A 134 -7.80 -18.02 -6.97
CA MET A 134 -8.20 -18.57 -8.27
C MET A 134 -8.36 -20.09 -8.26
N GLY A 135 -7.82 -20.78 -7.26
CA GLY A 135 -8.09 -22.19 -7.04
C GLY A 135 -7.83 -23.08 -8.24
N ASP A 136 -6.64 -23.04 -8.85
CA ASP A 136 -6.20 -24.14 -9.72
C ASP A 136 -4.67 -24.11 -9.92
N SER A 137 -4.06 -25.29 -9.91
CA SER A 137 -2.60 -25.49 -10.07
C SER A 137 -2.15 -25.42 -11.54
N ALA A 138 -3.06 -25.08 -12.46
CA ALA A 138 -2.76 -24.96 -13.87
C ALA A 138 -1.76 -23.81 -14.12
N GLN A 139 -0.82 -24.03 -15.04
CA GLN A 139 0.19 -23.03 -15.41
C GLN A 139 -0.43 -21.68 -15.84
N SER A 140 -1.64 -21.72 -16.40
CA SER A 140 -2.44 -20.53 -16.76
C SER A 140 -2.86 -19.69 -15.53
N ALA A 141 -3.29 -20.34 -14.44
CA ALA A 141 -3.66 -19.64 -13.20
C ALA A 141 -2.44 -19.02 -12.52
N SER A 142 -1.29 -19.72 -12.53
CA SER A 142 -0.02 -19.17 -12.03
C SER A 142 0.41 -17.91 -12.79
N LEU A 143 0.38 -17.95 -14.14
CA LEU A 143 0.69 -16.78 -14.95
C LEU A 143 -0.31 -15.64 -14.72
N ARG A 144 -1.61 -15.94 -14.61
CA ARG A 144 -2.64 -14.94 -14.34
C ARG A 144 -2.42 -14.25 -12.99
N ALA A 145 -2.04 -14.99 -11.94
CA ALA A 145 -1.74 -14.42 -10.62
C ALA A 145 -0.53 -13.49 -10.67
N GLU A 146 0.52 -13.88 -11.41
CA GLU A 146 1.70 -13.06 -11.63
C GLU A 146 1.32 -11.75 -12.35
N LEU A 147 0.56 -11.84 -13.46
CA LEU A 147 0.12 -10.67 -14.22
C LEU A 147 -0.78 -9.74 -13.38
N MET A 148 -1.75 -10.30 -12.66
CA MET A 148 -2.65 -9.53 -11.80
C MET A 148 -1.88 -8.82 -10.69
N SER A 149 -1.02 -9.54 -9.95
CA SER A 149 -0.23 -8.94 -8.87
C SER A 149 0.74 -7.87 -9.37
N ALA A 150 1.37 -8.05 -10.53
CA ALA A 150 2.21 -7.05 -11.16
C ALA A 150 1.42 -5.79 -11.55
N ALA A 151 0.22 -5.95 -12.12
CA ALA A 151 -0.67 -4.84 -12.47
C ALA A 151 -1.12 -4.06 -11.24
N VAL A 152 -1.50 -4.75 -10.16
CA VAL A 152 -1.86 -4.15 -8.86
C VAL A 152 -0.72 -3.29 -8.31
N VAL A 153 0.50 -3.83 -8.28
CA VAL A 153 1.68 -3.12 -7.78
C VAL A 153 2.06 -1.94 -8.69
N ALA A 154 1.91 -2.10 -10.01
CA ALA A 154 2.15 -1.03 -10.97
C ALA A 154 1.17 0.13 -10.80
N ALA A 155 -0.14 -0.16 -10.66
CA ALA A 155 -1.19 0.82 -10.40
C ALA A 155 -0.90 1.61 -9.11
N HIS A 156 -0.61 0.90 -8.02
CA HIS A 156 -0.23 1.52 -6.75
C HIS A 156 0.99 2.44 -6.90
N ASN A 157 2.08 1.93 -7.49
CA ASN A 157 3.33 2.67 -7.66
C ASN A 157 3.18 3.90 -8.55
N HIS A 158 2.33 3.82 -9.58
CA HIS A 158 2.03 4.96 -10.45
C HIS A 158 1.44 6.12 -9.63
N VAL A 159 0.37 5.84 -8.89
CA VAL A 159 -0.34 6.85 -8.07
C VAL A 159 0.54 7.35 -6.93
N LEU A 160 1.23 6.44 -6.22
CA LEU A 160 2.12 6.81 -5.13
C LEU A 160 3.26 7.74 -5.61
N ARG A 161 3.88 7.46 -6.75
CA ARG A 161 4.96 8.30 -7.29
C ARG A 161 4.47 9.66 -7.75
N ARG A 162 3.28 9.75 -8.33
CA ARG A 162 2.64 11.04 -8.65
C ARG A 162 2.46 11.86 -7.38
N TRP A 163 1.93 11.26 -6.32
CA TRP A 163 1.77 11.95 -5.05
C TRP A 163 3.11 12.39 -4.45
N LEU A 164 4.12 11.50 -4.45
CA LEU A 164 5.47 11.80 -3.94
C LEU A 164 6.16 12.94 -4.69
N ARG A 165 5.81 13.17 -5.97
CA ARG A 165 6.29 14.30 -6.78
C ARG A 165 5.41 15.55 -6.68
N GLY A 166 4.27 15.47 -6.00
CA GLY A 166 3.31 16.57 -5.88
C GLY A 166 2.46 16.77 -7.14
N GLU A 167 2.34 15.75 -7.98
CA GLU A 167 1.59 15.79 -9.25
C GLU A 167 0.10 15.52 -9.07
N THR A 168 -0.34 15.10 -7.87
CA THR A 168 -1.75 14.85 -7.54
C THR A 168 -2.09 15.30 -6.12
N THR A 169 -3.31 15.81 -5.96
CA THR A 169 -3.92 16.16 -4.67
C THR A 169 -4.97 15.15 -4.22
N ASP A 170 -5.34 14.18 -5.07
CA ASP A 170 -6.31 13.12 -4.74
C ASP A 170 -5.74 11.72 -5.07
N PRO A 171 -4.69 11.28 -4.36
CA PRO A 171 -4.12 9.95 -4.58
C PRO A 171 -5.10 8.82 -4.21
N VAL A 172 -6.07 9.08 -3.34
CA VAL A 172 -7.04 8.07 -2.90
C VAL A 172 -8.06 7.80 -4.00
N GLY A 173 -8.60 8.83 -4.64
CA GLY A 173 -9.44 8.67 -5.82
C GLY A 173 -8.68 8.08 -7.01
N GLU A 174 -7.44 8.53 -7.25
CA GLU A 174 -6.60 7.99 -8.34
C GLU A 174 -6.29 6.49 -8.17
N VAL A 175 -6.02 6.01 -6.94
CA VAL A 175 -5.77 4.57 -6.73
C VAL A 175 -7.03 3.74 -6.92
N ASP A 176 -8.20 4.28 -6.57
CA ASP A 176 -9.47 3.59 -6.78
C ASP A 176 -9.82 3.46 -8.26
N GLU A 177 -9.55 4.50 -9.07
CA GLU A 177 -9.62 4.44 -10.53
C GLU A 177 -8.64 3.41 -11.09
N ALA A 178 -7.37 3.49 -10.70
CA ALA A 178 -6.35 2.58 -11.19
C ALA A 178 -6.66 1.12 -10.85
N MET A 179 -7.24 0.83 -9.68
CA MET A 179 -7.67 -0.51 -9.33
C MET A 179 -8.88 -0.96 -10.15
N ARG A 180 -9.83 -0.07 -10.49
CA ARG A 180 -10.92 -0.40 -11.42
C ARG A 180 -10.39 -0.77 -12.81
N GLU A 181 -9.40 -0.04 -13.32
CA GLU A 181 -8.73 -0.39 -14.58
C GLU A 181 -8.05 -1.77 -14.51
N VAL A 182 -7.32 -2.05 -13.42
CA VAL A 182 -6.69 -3.37 -13.21
C VAL A 182 -7.75 -4.47 -13.21
N LEU A 183 -8.86 -4.31 -12.50
CA LEU A 183 -9.92 -5.31 -12.45
C LEU A 183 -10.57 -5.55 -13.82
N ALA A 184 -10.72 -4.50 -14.65
CA ALA A 184 -11.24 -4.62 -16.01
C ALA A 184 -10.32 -5.43 -16.95
N LEU A 185 -9.00 -5.45 -16.70
CA LEU A 185 -8.05 -6.27 -17.47
C LEU A 185 -8.18 -7.78 -17.16
N PHE A 186 -8.75 -8.13 -16.00
CA PHE A 186 -8.85 -9.51 -15.53
C PHE A 186 -10.28 -9.88 -15.13
N PRO A 187 -11.24 -9.88 -16.07
CA PRO A 187 -12.61 -10.26 -15.77
C PRO A 187 -12.67 -11.66 -15.15
N ALA A 188 -13.56 -11.86 -14.17
CA ALA A 188 -13.80 -13.15 -13.57
C ALA A 188 -14.24 -14.14 -14.66
N ALA A 189 -13.76 -15.39 -14.60
CA ALA A 189 -14.13 -16.44 -15.56
C ALA A 189 -15.67 -16.64 -15.63
N ASP A 190 -16.39 -16.32 -14.56
CA ASP A 190 -17.86 -16.38 -14.47
C ASP A 190 -18.61 -15.29 -15.26
N SER A 191 -17.91 -14.30 -15.82
CA SER A 191 -18.52 -13.24 -16.65
C SER A 191 -19.03 -13.76 -18.00
N GLN A 192 -18.83 -15.04 -18.32
CA GLN A 192 -19.48 -15.74 -19.43
C GLN A 192 -20.79 -16.45 -19.05
N THR A 193 -21.27 -16.31 -17.81
CA THR A 193 -22.63 -16.74 -17.47
C THR A 193 -23.58 -15.58 -17.73
N THR A 194 -24.19 -15.60 -18.92
CA THR A 194 -25.32 -14.76 -19.34
C THR A 194 -26.57 -15.06 -18.48
N GLY A 195 -26.54 -14.65 -17.21
CA GLY A 195 -27.67 -14.73 -16.29
C GLY A 195 -27.65 -13.52 -15.36
N ALA A 196 -28.80 -12.86 -15.21
CA ALA A 196 -29.00 -11.64 -14.42
C ALA A 196 -28.20 -11.62 -13.10
N GLY A 197 -27.04 -10.95 -13.11
CA GLY A 197 -26.17 -10.82 -11.94
C GLY A 197 -26.66 -9.73 -11.01
N THR A 198 -26.60 -9.97 -9.69
CA THR A 198 -26.88 -8.94 -8.68
C THR A 198 -25.59 -8.23 -8.29
N THR A 199 -25.49 -6.93 -8.55
CA THR A 199 -24.38 -6.09 -8.06
C THR A 199 -24.63 -5.69 -6.61
N VAL A 200 -23.70 -6.04 -5.70
CA VAL A 200 -23.75 -5.64 -4.29
C VAL A 200 -22.76 -4.48 -4.06
N VAL A 201 -23.27 -3.30 -3.75
CA VAL A 201 -22.47 -2.10 -3.44
C VAL A 201 -22.41 -1.93 -1.91
N ALA A 202 -21.20 -1.92 -1.35
CA ALA A 202 -20.98 -1.68 0.08
C ALA A 202 -20.42 -0.25 0.30
N PHE A 203 -21.09 0.53 1.16
CA PHE A 203 -20.64 1.85 1.59
C PHE A 203 -20.81 2.00 3.10
N ARG A 204 -20.00 2.86 3.72
CA ARG A 204 -20.09 3.16 5.16
C ARG A 204 -20.86 4.46 5.37
N THR A 205 -21.85 4.42 6.25
CA THR A 205 -22.73 5.55 6.57
C THR A 205 -23.03 5.56 8.08
N GLY A 206 -23.26 6.75 8.63
CA GLY A 206 -23.75 6.92 10.00
C GLY A 206 -25.28 6.88 10.10
N GLN A 207 -25.98 6.74 8.99
CA GLN A 207 -27.44 6.65 8.94
C GLN A 207 -27.91 5.20 9.11
N ASP A 208 -29.09 5.05 9.73
CA ASP A 208 -29.73 3.75 9.88
C ASP A 208 -30.10 3.11 8.53
N ILE A 209 -29.99 1.78 8.43
CA ILE A 209 -30.22 1.05 7.18
C ILE A 209 -31.65 1.19 6.67
N ASP A 210 -32.65 1.18 7.56
CA ASP A 210 -34.06 1.26 7.19
C ASP A 210 -34.41 2.64 6.62
N ALA A 211 -33.69 3.68 7.04
CA ALA A 211 -33.81 5.03 6.48
C ALA A 211 -33.22 5.14 5.06
N LEU A 212 -32.24 4.29 4.72
CA LEU A 212 -31.53 4.32 3.44
C LEU A 212 -32.18 3.46 2.36
N LEU A 213 -32.79 2.32 2.76
CA LEU A 213 -33.37 1.34 1.83
C LEU A 213 -34.32 1.94 0.78
N PRO A 214 -35.25 2.87 1.11
CA PRO A 214 -36.15 3.44 0.11
C PRO A 214 -35.44 4.29 -0.96
N SER A 215 -34.36 4.97 -0.58
CA SER A 215 -33.57 5.81 -1.51
C SER A 215 -32.67 4.95 -2.39
N LEU A 216 -32.08 3.89 -1.85
CA LEU A 216 -31.30 2.93 -2.62
C LEU A 216 -32.16 2.18 -3.64
N ARG A 217 -33.38 1.75 -3.26
CA ARG A 217 -34.31 1.10 -4.19
C ARG A 217 -34.66 2.00 -5.37
N ARG A 218 -35.01 3.27 -5.12
CA ARG A 218 -35.31 4.24 -6.19
C ARG A 218 -34.13 4.47 -7.14
N LEU A 219 -32.90 4.50 -6.62
CA LEU A 219 -31.69 4.65 -7.45
C LEU A 219 -31.44 3.43 -8.35
N VAL A 220 -31.72 2.22 -7.86
CA VAL A 220 -31.54 0.97 -8.62
C VAL A 220 -32.67 0.77 -9.63
N GLU A 221 -33.91 1.07 -9.26
CA GLU A 221 -35.09 0.88 -10.10
C GLU A 221 -35.25 1.99 -11.16
N GLY A 222 -34.73 3.20 -10.92
CA GLY A 222 -34.85 4.34 -11.83
C GLY A 222 -33.77 4.45 -12.91
N GLY A 223 -32.81 3.53 -12.97
CA GLY A 223 -31.67 3.59 -13.90
C GLY A 223 -31.74 2.63 -15.10
N THR A 224 -32.90 2.00 -15.36
CA THR A 224 -33.07 0.96 -16.41
C THR A 224 -33.81 1.44 -17.67
N GLU A 225 -33.92 2.74 -17.89
CA GLU A 225 -34.39 3.33 -19.17
C GLU A 225 -33.29 4.23 -19.77
N ASP A 226 -32.37 3.61 -20.51
CA ASP A 226 -31.85 4.05 -21.83
C ASP A 226 -30.78 3.08 -22.35
#